data_AF-A0A3N6A0J3-F1
#
_entry.id   AF-A0A3N6A0J3-F1
#
_cell.length_a   1.000
_cell.length_b   1.000
_cell.length_c   1.000
_cell.angle_alpha   90.00
_cell.angle_beta   90.00
_cell.angle_gamma   90.00
#
_symmetry.space_group_name_H-M   'P 1'
#
loop_
_entity.id
_entity.type
_entity.pdbx_description
1 polymer ?
#
loop_
_entity_poly.entity_id
_entity_poly.type
_entity_poly.pdbx_seq_one_letter_code
_entity_poly.pdbx_strand_id
1 'polypeptide(L)' 'LHTCIENQGVTYADVVREVARIQDSKRLMAAIAIGYPDWGFPANQVQSEREPIDNIVTWCGI' A
#
# COMPACT_ATOMS: atom_id res chain seq x y z
N LEU A 1 -15.52 1.38 -0.26
CA LEU A 1 -14.37 0.87 0.54
C LEU A 1 -13.15 1.71 0.20
N HIS A 2 -12.25 1.90 1.17
CA HIS A 2 -10.95 2.55 1.00
C HIS A 2 -9.85 1.59 1.42
N THR A 3 -8.62 1.85 0.97
CA THR A 3 -7.48 1.00 1.21
C THR A 3 -6.21 1.79 1.51
N CYS A 4 -5.31 1.18 2.28
CA CYS A 4 -3.95 1.69 2.49
C CYS A 4 -2.95 0.54 2.25
N ILE A 5 -1.92 0.78 1.43
CA ILE A 5 -0.78 -0.14 1.33
C ILE A 5 0.13 0.17 2.51
N GLU A 6 0.31 -0.82 3.39
CA GLU A 6 1.05 -0.67 4.65
C GLU A 6 2.05 -1.81 4.80
N ASN A 7 3.29 -1.58 4.37
CA ASN A 7 4.30 -2.62 4.39
C ASN A 7 4.71 -3.05 5.81
N GLN A 8 4.32 -2.28 6.84
CA GLN A 8 4.51 -2.67 8.24
C GLN A 8 3.80 -4.00 8.56
N GLY A 9 2.69 -4.32 7.90
CA GLY A 9 1.96 -5.57 8.12
C GLY A 9 2.72 -6.83 7.70
N VAL A 10 3.82 -6.70 6.94
CA VAL A 10 4.69 -7.83 6.57
C VAL A 10 6.06 -7.80 7.28
N THR A 11 6.29 -6.87 8.21
CA THR A 11 7.55 -6.76 8.96
C THR A 11 7.85 -8.02 9.79
N TYR A 12 6.82 -8.60 10.40
CA TYR A 12 6.91 -9.84 11.19
C TYR A 12 6.32 -11.02 10.41
N ALA A 13 6.94 -11.31 9.26
CA ALA A 13 6.45 -12.30 8.31
C ALA A 13 6.36 -13.71 8.88
N ASP A 14 7.23 -14.07 9.82
CA ASP A 14 7.23 -15.33 10.57
C ASP A 14 5.95 -15.50 11.40
N VAL A 15 5.57 -14.48 12.18
CA VAL A 15 4.34 -14.48 12.99
C VAL A 15 3.10 -14.59 12.11
N VAL A 16 3.06 -13.80 11.02
CA VAL A 16 1.93 -13.83 10.06
C VAL A 16 1.80 -15.21 9.42
N ARG A 17 2.92 -15.84 9.05
CA ARG A 17 2.91 -17.20 8.47
C ARG A 17 2.39 -18.23 9.44
N GLU A 18 2.82 -18.19 10.69
CA GLU A 18 2.38 -19.13 11.73
C GLU A 18 0.87 -19.04 11.92
N VAL A 19 0.34 -17.83 12.13
CA VAL A 19 -1.07 -17.59 12.41
C VAL A 19 -1.96 -17.88 11.20
N ALA A 20 -1.59 -17.37 10.02
CA ALA A 20 -2.37 -17.51 8.80
C ALA A 20 -2.08 -18.81 8.02
N ARG A 21 -1.17 -19.65 8.52
CA ARG A 21 -0.74 -20.92 7.91
C ARG A 21 -0.24 -20.75 6.47
N ILE A 22 0.55 -19.71 6.23
CA ILE A 22 1.12 -19.40 4.91
C ILE A 22 2.41 -20.18 4.72
N GLN A 23 2.52 -20.89 3.59
CA GLN A 23 3.71 -21.69 3.25
C GLN A 23 4.97 -20.82 3.09
N ASP A 24 6.11 -21.32 3.56
CA ASP A 24 7.41 -20.63 3.46
C ASP A 24 7.86 -20.33 2.03
N SER A 25 7.39 -21.13 1.07
CA SER A 25 7.65 -20.93 -0.36
C SER A 25 6.98 -19.67 -0.93
N LYS A 26 6.03 -19.07 -0.22
CA LYS A 26 5.34 -17.83 -0.65
C LYS A 26 6.04 -16.63 -0.06
N ARG A 27 6.30 -15.59 -0.85
CA ARG A 27 6.81 -14.31 -0.34
C ARG A 27 5.65 -13.39 0.03
N LEU A 28 5.66 -12.84 1.24
CA LEU A 28 4.76 -11.75 1.63
C LEU A 28 5.30 -10.44 1.05
N MET A 29 4.54 -9.81 0.16
CA MET A 29 5.01 -8.64 -0.61
C MET A 29 4.51 -7.31 -0.06
N ALA A 30 3.25 -7.26 0.36
CA ALA A 30 2.61 -6.08 0.91
C ALA A 30 1.45 -6.51 1.83
N ALA A 31 1.10 -5.67 2.79
CA ALA A 31 -0.17 -5.74 3.48
C ALA A 31 -1.05 -4.57 3.04
N ILE A 32 -2.35 -4.79 3.01
CA ILE A 32 -3.34 -3.80 2.58
C ILE A 32 -4.47 -3.77 3.61
N ALA A 33 -4.62 -2.66 4.31
CA ALA A 33 -5.83 -2.40 5.08
C ALA A 33 -6.99 -2.11 4.12
N ILE A 34 -8.18 -2.67 4.37
CA ILE A 34 -9.40 -2.40 3.58
C ILE A 34 -10.59 -2.20 4.51
N GLY A 35 -11.42 -1.19 4.23
CA GLY A 35 -12.60 -0.93 5.04
C GLY A 35 -13.37 0.33 4.67
N TYR A 36 -14.16 0.84 5.60
CA TYR A 36 -14.79 2.15 5.52
C TYR A 36 -13.93 3.14 6.33
N PRO A 37 -13.47 4.25 5.73
CA PRO A 37 -12.57 5.17 6.42
C PRO A 37 -13.33 5.97 7.47
N ASP A 38 -12.63 6.35 8.52
CA ASP A 38 -13.06 7.44 9.39
C ASP A 38 -12.76 8.78 8.70
N TRP A 39 -13.80 9.41 8.18
CA TRP A 39 -13.68 10.71 7.50
C TRP A 39 -13.26 11.85 8.43
N GLY A 40 -13.46 11.72 9.75
CA GLY A 40 -13.05 12.72 10.73
C GLY A 40 -11.57 12.64 11.13
N PHE A 41 -10.88 11.55 10.80
CA PHE A 41 -9.48 11.36 11.17
C PHE A 41 -8.56 12.28 10.32
N PRO A 42 -7.73 13.15 10.94
CA PRO A 42 -6.92 14.12 10.20
C PRO A 42 -6.00 13.53 9.13
N ALA A 43 -5.46 12.32 9.33
CA ALA A 43 -4.58 11.70 8.33
C ALA A 43 -5.30 11.34 7.03
N ASN A 44 -6.62 11.12 7.07
CA ASN A 44 -7.42 10.83 5.88
C ASN A 44 -7.75 12.09 5.05
N GLN A 45 -7.40 13.28 5.55
CA GLN A 45 -7.55 14.56 4.87
C GLN A 45 -6.28 14.98 4.11
N VAL A 46 -5.20 14.20 4.23
CA VAL A 46 -3.94 14.47 3.52
C VAL A 46 -4.13 14.28 2.02
N GLN A 47 -3.77 15.30 1.25
CA GLN A 47 -3.72 15.23 -0.21
C GLN A 47 -2.27 15.08 -0.67
N SER A 48 -1.95 13.95 -1.27
CA SER A 48 -0.62 13.72 -1.85
C SER A 48 -0.49 14.44 -3.19
N GLU A 49 0.63 15.11 -3.42
CA GLU A 49 0.95 15.71 -4.73
C GLU A 49 1.42 14.63 -5.73
N ARG A 50 1.45 14.99 -7.01
CA ARG A 50 2.03 14.19 -8.10
C ARG A 50 2.92 15.08 -8.94
N GLU A 51 4.03 14.53 -9.43
CA GLU A 51 4.92 15.23 -10.35
C GLU A 51 4.18 15.62 -11.64
N PRO A 52 4.39 16.84 -12.16
CA PRO A 52 3.95 17.22 -13.50
C PRO A 52 4.41 16.21 -14.55
N ILE A 53 3.54 15.91 -15.52
CA ILE A 53 3.81 14.89 -16.53
C ILE A 53 5.07 15.18 -17.35
N ASP A 54 5.34 16.46 -17.62
CA ASP A 54 6.50 16.93 -18.39
C ASP A 54 7.84 16.65 -17.68
N ASN A 55 7.82 16.41 -16.37
CA ASN A 55 9.02 16.08 -15.60
C ASN A 55 9.38 14.59 -15.66
N ILE A 56 8.39 13.71 -15.93
CA ILE A 56 8.53 12.25 -15.75
C ILE A 56 8.25 11.44 -17.01
N VAL A 57 7.77 12.07 -18.08
CA VAL A 57 7.46 11.40 -19.36
C VAL A 57 8.30 12.00 -20.49
N THR A 58 8.88 11.12 -21.32
CA THR A 58 9.43 11.48 -22.63
C THR A 58 8.49 10.98 -23.71
N TRP A 59 7.98 11.89 -24.54
CA TRP A 59 7.13 11.56 -25.68
C TRP A 59 7.98 11.33 -26.94
N CYS A 60 7.75 10.23 -27.66
CA CYS A 60 8.47 9.89 -28.89
C CYS A 60 7.49 9.80 -30.06
N GLY A 61 7.75 10.52 -31.15
CA GLY A 61 6.95 10.46 -32.38
C GLY A 61 5.65 11.28 -32.35
N ILE A 62 5.51 12.17 -31.37
CA ILE A 62 4.66 13.36 -31.50
C ILE A 62 5.44 14.42 -32.29
#